data_AF-N4WPY0-F1
#
_entry.id   AF-N4WPY0-F1
#
_cell.length_a   1.000
_cell.length_b   1.000
_cell.length_c   1.000
_cell.angle_alpha   90.00
_cell.angle_beta   90.00
_cell.angle_gamma   90.00
#
_symmetry.space_group_name_H-M   'P 1'
#
loop_
_entity.id
_entity.type
_entity.pdbx_description
1 polymer ?
#
loop_
_entity_poly.entity_id
_entity_poly.type
_entity_poly.pdbx_seq_one_letter_code
_entity_poly.pdbx_strand_id
1 'polypeptide(L)'
;MTPTKAQDTPSKLESICVGNRIVHFKVSNIERRFSVHEDRICKTSKLFKDRLQKRRKRMFPTDECCICTDTLDPIVKDISFCTNCGQNFHESCMETWKNYRRTPRRKNSPANCPTCRASWKTDSPLSNLNVETELDAEAVQIYMDWVYTSDLETPAVISLETDAFTLITLKLWAAANAFQDRRFKLHVRNLLFLRPDAFLRMESVNLASVDRESYDEIREFLRRWAQMIKRESL
;
A
#
# COMPACT_ATOMS: atom_id res chain seq x y z
N MET A 1 43.61 26.55 9.15
CA MET A 1 42.52 25.73 9.73
C MET A 1 41.59 25.35 8.60
N THR A 2 41.70 24.12 8.10
CA THR A 2 40.91 23.57 6.99
C THR A 2 39.66 22.87 7.54
N PRO A 3 38.46 23.11 6.99
CA PRO A 3 37.24 22.49 7.48
C PRO A 3 37.14 21.05 6.98
N THR A 4 37.11 20.11 7.92
CA THR A 4 36.90 18.68 7.65
C THR A 4 35.43 18.44 7.33
N LYS A 5 35.11 18.21 6.04
CA LYS A 5 33.78 17.74 5.62
C LYS A 5 33.56 16.31 6.13
N ALA A 6 32.61 16.14 7.04
CA ALA A 6 32.10 14.82 7.40
C ALA A 6 31.36 14.25 6.17
N GLN A 7 31.80 13.10 5.69
CA GLN A 7 31.08 12.33 4.67
C GLN A 7 30.05 11.47 5.39
N ASP A 8 28.78 11.82 5.24
CA ASP A 8 27.67 10.98 5.69
C ASP A 8 27.68 9.67 4.90
N THR A 9 27.87 8.56 5.62
CA THR A 9 27.75 7.22 5.03
C THR A 9 26.30 6.98 4.64
N PRO A 10 26.01 6.60 3.38
CA PRO A 10 24.65 6.32 2.94
C PRO A 10 24.06 5.19 3.78
N SER A 11 22.94 5.47 4.43
CA SER A 11 22.15 4.50 5.19
C SER A 11 21.92 3.28 4.31
N LYS A 12 22.37 2.13 4.79
CA LYS A 12 22.23 0.84 4.12
C LYS A 12 20.76 0.62 3.80
N LEU A 13 20.37 0.81 2.55
CA LEU A 13 19.02 0.53 2.06
C LEU A 13 18.75 -0.94 2.37
N GLU A 14 17.85 -1.19 3.33
CA GLU A 14 17.37 -2.54 3.59
C GLU A 14 16.87 -3.12 2.28
N SER A 15 17.32 -4.33 1.93
CA SER A 15 16.90 -4.99 0.70
C SER A 15 15.38 -5.13 0.70
N ILE A 16 14.74 -4.32 -0.14
CA ILE A 16 13.29 -4.25 -0.28
C ILE A 16 12.86 -5.56 -0.96
N CYS A 17 12.47 -6.58 -0.20
CA CYS A 17 11.80 -7.70 -0.84
C CYS A 17 10.41 -7.26 -1.29
N VAL A 18 10.19 -7.27 -2.60
CA VAL A 18 8.98 -6.79 -3.25
C VAL A 18 8.00 -7.92 -3.56
N GLY A 19 8.42 -9.19 -3.42
CA GLY A 19 7.67 -10.33 -3.95
C GLY A 19 7.67 -10.32 -5.49
N ASN A 20 7.25 -11.43 -6.11
CA ASN A 20 7.29 -11.57 -7.57
C ASN A 20 5.97 -11.19 -8.28
N ARG A 21 4.88 -10.97 -7.53
CA ARG A 21 3.56 -10.70 -8.09
C ARG A 21 3.35 -9.23 -8.34
N ILE A 22 3.03 -8.89 -9.59
CA ILE A 22 2.67 -7.55 -10.01
C ILE A 22 1.16 -7.47 -10.22
N VAL A 23 0.54 -6.50 -9.56
CA VAL A 23 -0.87 -6.15 -9.68
C VAL A 23 -0.98 -4.98 -10.63
N HIS A 24 -1.91 -5.08 -11.57
CA HIS A 24 -2.32 -3.94 -12.37
C HIS A 24 -3.67 -3.44 -11.87
N PHE A 25 -3.80 -2.13 -11.70
CA PHE A 25 -5.10 -1.56 -11.39
C PHE A 25 -5.38 -0.32 -12.22
N LYS A 26 -6.68 -0.05 -12.41
CA LYS A 26 -7.21 1.11 -13.10
C LYS A 26 -8.10 1.89 -12.13
N VAL A 27 -8.11 3.21 -12.29
CA VAL A 27 -9.02 4.12 -11.60
C VAL A 27 -10.06 4.59 -12.61
N SER A 28 -11.34 4.67 -12.24
CA SER A 28 -12.46 4.94 -13.16
C SER A 28 -12.23 6.12 -14.12
N ASN A 29 -11.73 7.24 -13.60
CA ASN A 29 -11.54 8.49 -14.34
C ASN A 29 -10.13 8.66 -14.95
N ILE A 30 -9.26 7.65 -14.83
CA ILE A 30 -7.89 7.69 -15.34
C ILE A 30 -7.73 6.59 -16.39
N GLU A 31 -7.35 6.97 -17.61
CA GLU A 31 -7.14 6.00 -18.69
C GLU A 31 -5.92 5.10 -18.45
N ARG A 32 -4.89 5.66 -17.80
CA ARG A 32 -3.63 4.98 -17.44
C ARG A 32 -3.87 3.83 -16.45
N ARG A 33 -3.12 2.73 -16.66
CA ARG A 33 -2.99 1.63 -15.70
C ARG A 33 -1.77 1.85 -14.80
N PHE A 34 -1.93 1.50 -13.53
CA PHE A 34 -0.86 1.50 -12.54
C PHE A 34 -0.40 0.07 -12.27
N SER A 35 0.89 -0.08 -11.98
CA SER A 35 1.53 -1.38 -11.73
C SER A 35 2.25 -1.33 -10.39
N VAL A 36 2.01 -2.32 -9.54
CA VAL A 36 2.60 -2.39 -8.20
C VAL A 36 2.83 -3.81 -7.76
N HIS A 37 3.84 -4.02 -6.94
CA HIS A 37 4.01 -5.31 -6.30
C HIS A 37 2.90 -5.57 -5.29
N GLU A 38 2.26 -6.73 -5.39
CA GLU A 38 1.11 -7.14 -4.57
C GLU A 38 1.43 -7.01 -3.08
N ASP A 39 2.57 -7.55 -2.66
CA ASP A 39 2.98 -7.58 -1.25
C ASP A 39 3.30 -6.19 -0.71
N ARG A 40 3.75 -5.28 -1.56
CA ARG A 40 4.01 -3.88 -1.19
C ARG A 40 2.72 -3.14 -0.90
N ILE A 41 1.77 -3.18 -1.83
CA ILE A 41 0.51 -2.44 -1.67
C ILE A 41 -0.40 -3.05 -0.62
N CYS A 42 -0.45 -4.38 -0.50
CA CYS A 42 -1.27 -5.07 0.51
C CYS A 42 -0.73 -4.94 1.94
N LYS A 43 0.53 -4.50 2.12
CA LYS A 43 1.12 -4.26 3.45
C LYS A 43 0.46 -3.07 4.15
N THR A 44 0.07 -2.04 3.40
CA THR A 44 -0.43 -0.77 3.94
C THR A 44 -1.89 -0.51 3.58
N SER A 45 -2.31 -0.85 2.36
CA SER A 45 -3.69 -0.69 1.91
C SER A 45 -4.58 -1.87 2.32
N LYS A 46 -5.68 -1.54 3.01
CA LYS A 46 -6.73 -2.52 3.31
C LYS A 46 -7.53 -2.91 2.06
N LEU A 47 -7.84 -1.97 1.16
CA LEU A 47 -8.61 -2.24 -0.06
C LEU A 47 -7.94 -3.36 -0.88
N PHE A 48 -6.64 -3.20 -1.16
CA PHE A 48 -5.90 -4.17 -1.96
C PHE A 48 -5.72 -5.49 -1.22
N LYS A 49 -5.47 -5.45 0.09
CA LYS A 49 -5.38 -6.67 0.92
C LYS A 49 -6.67 -7.50 0.89
N ASP A 50 -7.82 -6.85 1.04
CA ASP A 50 -9.12 -7.53 1.08
C ASP A 50 -9.50 -8.11 -0.29
N ARG A 51 -9.05 -7.49 -1.39
CA ARG A 51 -9.34 -7.93 -2.75
C ARG A 51 -8.36 -9.00 -3.27
N LEU A 52 -7.07 -8.87 -2.96
CA LEU A 52 -6.01 -9.71 -3.52
C LEU A 52 -5.58 -10.81 -2.56
N GLN A 53 -5.55 -10.52 -1.26
CA GLN A 53 -5.01 -11.39 -0.21
C GLN A 53 -6.06 -11.76 0.85
N LYS A 54 -7.35 -11.80 0.47
CA LYS A 54 -8.51 -11.98 1.37
C LYS A 54 -8.33 -13.06 2.44
N ARG A 55 -7.72 -14.20 2.05
CA ARG A 55 -7.55 -15.35 2.95
C ARG A 55 -6.11 -15.56 3.39
N ARG A 56 -5.14 -14.76 2.93
CA ARG A 56 -3.72 -14.95 3.28
C ARG A 56 -3.55 -14.83 4.79
N LYS A 57 -2.98 -15.85 5.42
CA LYS A 57 -2.68 -15.82 6.85
C LYS A 57 -1.53 -14.86 7.10
N ARG A 58 -1.57 -14.20 8.26
CA ARG A 58 -0.43 -13.46 8.79
C ARG A 58 0.74 -14.42 8.95
N MET A 59 1.93 -13.94 8.61
CA MET A 59 3.18 -14.66 8.74
C MET A 59 3.96 -14.11 9.93
N PHE A 60 4.55 -15.00 10.71
CA PHE A 60 5.45 -14.69 11.82
C PHE A 60 6.87 -15.18 11.51
N PRO A 61 7.90 -14.58 12.11
CA PRO A 61 9.30 -15.01 11.90
C PRO A 61 9.58 -16.46 12.30
N THR A 62 8.72 -17.07 13.12
CA THR A 62 8.80 -18.47 13.55
C THR A 62 8.01 -19.42 12.66
N ASP A 63 7.27 -18.91 11.65
CA ASP A 63 6.49 -19.76 10.78
C ASP A 63 7.41 -20.50 9.80
N GLU A 64 7.11 -21.77 9.57
CA GLU A 64 7.88 -22.65 8.69
C GLU A 64 7.05 -23.09 7.49
N CYS A 65 7.73 -23.32 6.36
CA CYS A 65 7.13 -23.86 5.16
C CYS A 65 6.86 -25.36 5.36
N CYS A 66 5.61 -25.82 5.24
CA CYS A 66 5.29 -27.22 5.48
C CYS A 66 5.80 -28.21 4.40
N ILE A 67 6.54 -27.72 3.39
CA ILE A 67 7.16 -28.54 2.35
C ILE A 67 8.63 -28.82 2.68
N CYS A 68 9.41 -27.78 3.01
CA CYS A 68 10.86 -27.91 3.28
C CYS A 68 11.24 -27.72 4.75
N THR A 69 10.28 -27.39 5.63
CA THR A 69 10.49 -27.08 7.05
C THR A 69 11.40 -25.87 7.35
N ASP A 70 11.82 -25.13 6.32
CA ASP A 70 12.59 -23.89 6.52
C ASP A 70 11.67 -22.72 6.92
N THR A 71 12.23 -21.73 7.60
CA THR A 71 11.56 -20.47 7.96
C THR A 71 10.99 -19.75 6.73
N LEU A 72 9.77 -19.24 6.87
CA LEU A 72 9.11 -18.40 5.87
C LEU A 72 9.61 -16.95 5.98
N ASP A 73 10.84 -16.72 5.51
CA ASP A 73 11.42 -15.39 5.44
C ASP A 73 11.22 -14.76 4.04
N PRO A 74 10.34 -13.74 3.91
CA PRO A 74 10.13 -13.06 2.64
C PRO A 74 11.37 -12.28 2.19
N ILE A 75 12.35 -12.00 3.05
CA ILE A 75 13.59 -11.33 2.64
C ILE A 75 14.49 -12.29 1.84
N VAL A 76 14.44 -13.58 2.17
CA VAL A 76 15.35 -14.60 1.61
C VAL A 76 14.71 -15.34 0.43
N LYS A 77 13.40 -15.62 0.49
CA LYS A 77 12.69 -16.41 -0.53
C LYS A 77 11.32 -15.82 -0.81
N ASP A 78 10.89 -15.87 -2.07
CA ASP A 78 9.53 -15.48 -2.44
C ASP A 78 8.48 -16.36 -1.75
N ILE A 79 7.42 -15.72 -1.27
CA ILE A 79 6.34 -16.37 -0.53
C ILE A 79 5.06 -16.35 -1.36
N SER A 80 4.54 -17.53 -1.62
CA SER A 80 3.22 -17.75 -2.19
C SER A 80 2.22 -18.18 -1.11
N PHE A 81 0.92 -18.10 -1.40
CA PHE A 81 -0.09 -18.58 -0.46
C PHE A 81 -1.24 -19.31 -1.15
N CYS A 82 -1.91 -20.18 -0.41
CA CYS A 82 -3.10 -20.87 -0.88
C CYS A 82 -4.32 -19.94 -0.84
N THR A 83 -4.97 -19.70 -1.98
CA THR A 83 -6.19 -18.87 -2.06
C THR A 83 -7.39 -19.45 -1.29
N ASN A 84 -7.40 -20.75 -0.99
CA ASN A 84 -8.49 -21.36 -0.23
C ASN A 84 -8.29 -21.29 1.28
N CYS A 85 -7.15 -21.76 1.80
CA CYS A 85 -6.89 -21.86 3.25
C CYS A 85 -5.95 -20.78 3.80
N GLY A 86 -5.32 -19.99 2.94
CA GLY A 86 -4.44 -18.89 3.36
C GLY A 86 -3.02 -19.26 3.76
N GLN A 87 -2.68 -20.56 3.79
CA GLN A 87 -1.36 -21.00 4.23
C GLN A 87 -0.27 -20.46 3.30
N ASN A 88 0.82 -19.96 3.88
CA ASN A 88 1.99 -19.45 3.18
C ASN A 88 3.00 -20.58 2.90
N PHE A 89 3.71 -20.48 1.79
CA PHE A 89 4.73 -21.43 1.33
C PHE A 89 5.82 -20.68 0.57
N HIS A 90 7.06 -21.17 0.59
CA HIS A 90 8.03 -20.70 -0.41
C HIS A 90 7.51 -21.02 -1.80
N GLU A 91 7.65 -20.07 -2.71
CA GLU A 91 7.18 -20.23 -4.08
C GLU A 91 7.89 -21.37 -4.81
N SER A 92 9.20 -21.46 -4.68
CA SER A 92 10.02 -22.55 -5.25
C SER A 92 9.59 -23.93 -4.75
N CYS A 93 9.18 -24.04 -3.47
CA CYS A 93 8.65 -25.27 -2.91
C CYS A 93 7.30 -25.64 -3.55
N MET A 94 6.42 -24.65 -3.75
CA MET A 94 5.15 -24.87 -4.43
C MET A 94 5.30 -25.21 -5.92
N GLU A 95 6.29 -24.64 -6.61
CA GLU A 95 6.62 -25.02 -7.99
C GLU A 95 7.11 -26.46 -8.08
N THR A 96 8.03 -26.84 -7.21
CA THR A 96 8.51 -28.23 -7.09
C THR A 96 7.36 -29.18 -6.82
N TRP A 97 6.45 -28.82 -5.91
CA TRP A 97 5.25 -29.59 -5.61
C TRP A 97 4.32 -29.74 -6.82
N LYS A 98 4.07 -28.66 -7.57
CA LYS A 98 3.28 -28.69 -8.81
C LYS A 98 3.92 -29.62 -9.84
N ASN A 99 5.24 -29.57 -10.01
CA ASN A 99 5.98 -30.40 -10.96
C ASN A 99 5.94 -31.88 -10.57
N TYR A 100 6.16 -32.20 -9.29
CA TYR A 100 6.06 -33.57 -8.78
C TYR A 100 4.67 -34.19 -9.02
N ARG A 101 3.60 -33.39 -8.96
CA ARG A 101 2.23 -33.88 -9.21
C ARG A 101 1.90 -34.12 -10.68
N ARG A 102 2.63 -33.51 -11.62
CA ARG A 102 2.42 -33.59 -13.08
C ARG A 102 2.92 -34.90 -13.73
N THR A 103 3.13 -35.98 -12.97
CA THR A 103 3.54 -37.29 -13.53
C THR A 103 2.63 -37.77 -14.68
N PRO A 104 3.12 -38.61 -15.61
CA PRO A 104 2.34 -39.08 -16.76
C PRO A 104 0.99 -39.70 -16.41
N ARG A 105 0.88 -40.36 -15.25
CA ARG A 105 -0.36 -40.96 -14.74
C ARG A 105 -1.39 -39.93 -14.25
N ARG A 106 -1.00 -38.67 -14.01
CA ARG A 106 -1.82 -37.59 -13.44
C ARG A 106 -1.75 -36.30 -14.25
N LYS A 107 -1.43 -36.41 -15.54
CA LYS A 107 -1.16 -35.28 -16.45
C LYS A 107 -2.28 -34.21 -16.46
N ASN A 108 -3.52 -34.61 -16.18
CA ASN A 108 -4.70 -33.73 -16.23
C ASN A 108 -5.20 -33.28 -14.84
N SER A 109 -4.55 -33.67 -13.74
CA SER A 109 -4.98 -33.25 -12.40
C SER A 109 -4.30 -31.94 -12.01
N PRO A 110 -5.06 -30.88 -11.61
CA PRO A 110 -4.45 -29.67 -11.09
C PRO A 110 -3.66 -29.99 -9.82
N ALA A 111 -2.55 -29.29 -9.62
CA ALA A 111 -1.84 -29.36 -8.35
C ALA A 111 -2.77 -28.97 -7.21
N ASN A 112 -2.56 -29.50 -6.02
CA ASN A 112 -3.36 -29.19 -4.84
C ASN A 112 -2.50 -28.55 -3.74
N CYS A 113 -3.15 -27.83 -2.84
CA CYS A 113 -2.49 -27.30 -1.65
C CYS A 113 -2.01 -28.46 -0.75
N PRO A 114 -0.73 -28.48 -0.32
CA PRO A 114 -0.22 -29.51 0.59
C PRO A 114 -1.00 -29.59 1.90
N THR A 115 -1.49 -28.46 2.41
CA THR A 115 -2.18 -28.37 3.70
C THR A 115 -3.67 -28.72 3.59
N CYS A 116 -4.43 -28.03 2.73
CA CYS A 116 -5.89 -28.19 2.68
C CYS A 116 -6.40 -29.04 1.50
N ARG A 117 -5.51 -29.54 0.64
CA ARG A 117 -5.81 -30.37 -0.54
C ARG A 117 -6.73 -29.75 -1.59
N ALA A 118 -7.15 -28.50 -1.41
CA ALA A 118 -7.90 -27.78 -2.43
C ALA A 118 -7.07 -27.58 -3.70
N SER A 119 -7.74 -27.50 -4.85
CA SER A 119 -7.09 -27.22 -6.13
C SER A 119 -6.29 -25.92 -6.05
N TRP A 120 -5.02 -25.98 -6.42
CA TRP A 120 -4.13 -24.83 -6.47
C TRP A 120 -4.43 -24.05 -7.74
N LYS A 121 -5.17 -22.95 -7.57
CA LYS A 121 -5.35 -21.99 -8.64
C LYS A 121 -4.02 -21.29 -8.86
N THR A 122 -3.42 -21.49 -10.03
CA THR A 122 -2.44 -20.52 -10.51
C THR A 122 -3.27 -19.32 -10.92
N ASP A 123 -3.38 -18.33 -10.03
CA ASP A 123 -4.04 -17.09 -10.39
C ASP A 123 -3.33 -16.52 -11.62
N SER A 124 -4.11 -15.92 -12.52
CA SER A 124 -3.54 -15.19 -13.66
C SER A 124 -2.48 -14.23 -13.10
N PRO A 125 -1.27 -14.20 -13.67
CA PRO A 125 -0.16 -13.39 -13.15
C PRO A 125 -0.49 -11.89 -13.09
N LEU A 126 -1.57 -11.47 -13.76
CA LEU A 126 -2.04 -10.11 -13.81
C LEU A 126 -3.47 -10.04 -13.26
N SER A 127 -3.59 -9.79 -11.96
CA SER A 127 -4.87 -9.36 -11.39
C SER A 127 -5.12 -7.93 -11.87
N ASN A 128 -6.16 -7.74 -12.69
CA ASN A 128 -6.64 -6.41 -13.09
C ASN A 128 -7.72 -5.97 -12.10
N LEU A 129 -7.42 -4.97 -11.29
CA LEU A 129 -8.35 -4.42 -10.30
C LEU A 129 -8.89 -3.07 -10.78
N ASN A 130 -10.19 -2.83 -10.63
CA ASN A 130 -10.79 -1.53 -10.90
C ASN A 130 -11.10 -0.82 -9.57
N VAL A 131 -10.62 0.41 -9.42
CA VAL A 131 -10.92 1.32 -8.32
C VAL A 131 -12.00 2.25 -8.80
N GLU A 132 -13.21 2.08 -8.27
CA GLU A 132 -14.41 2.74 -8.77
C GLU A 132 -14.47 4.23 -8.44
N THR A 133 -13.70 4.67 -7.45
CA THR A 133 -13.60 6.07 -7.01
C THR A 133 -12.81 6.91 -8.00
N GLU A 134 -13.30 8.12 -8.28
CA GLU A 134 -12.56 9.10 -9.08
C GLU A 134 -11.40 9.70 -8.27
N LEU A 135 -10.20 9.67 -8.84
CA LEU A 135 -8.99 10.19 -8.19
C LEU A 135 -8.16 11.02 -9.15
N ASP A 136 -7.31 11.88 -8.59
CA ASP A 136 -6.33 12.63 -9.35
C ASP A 136 -5.11 11.73 -9.69
N ALA A 137 -4.66 11.77 -10.94
CA ALA A 137 -3.60 10.90 -11.43
C ALA A 137 -2.23 11.16 -10.78
N GLU A 138 -1.93 12.43 -10.47
CA GLU A 138 -0.71 12.82 -9.78
C GLU A 138 -0.74 12.33 -8.33
N ALA A 139 -1.87 12.50 -7.65
CA ALA A 139 -2.03 12.00 -6.29
C ALA A 139 -1.92 10.47 -6.20
N VAL A 140 -2.46 9.73 -7.19
CA VAL A 140 -2.26 8.28 -7.28
C VAL A 140 -0.77 7.97 -7.48
N GLN A 141 -0.08 8.66 -8.39
CA GLN A 141 1.36 8.45 -8.61
C GLN A 141 2.19 8.72 -7.35
N ILE A 142 1.94 9.82 -6.63
CA ILE A 142 2.64 10.13 -5.37
C ILE A 142 2.39 9.04 -4.32
N TYR A 143 1.15 8.53 -4.22
CA TYR A 143 0.86 7.38 -3.36
C TYR A 143 1.67 6.15 -3.76
N MET A 144 1.79 5.87 -5.06
CA MET A 144 2.60 4.76 -5.57
C MET A 144 4.06 4.91 -5.17
N ASP A 145 4.62 6.10 -5.33
CA ASP A 145 6.00 6.38 -4.98
C ASP A 145 6.21 6.19 -3.47
N TRP A 146 5.28 6.69 -2.65
CA TRP A 146 5.27 6.46 -1.20
C TRP A 146 5.18 4.98 -0.81
N VAL A 147 4.43 4.14 -1.53
CA VAL A 147 4.36 2.69 -1.26
C VAL A 147 5.76 2.03 -1.38
N TYR A 148 6.62 2.55 -2.24
CA TYR A 148 7.98 2.05 -2.43
C TYR A 148 8.99 2.70 -1.49
N THR A 149 8.97 4.01 -1.35
CA THR A 149 9.96 4.77 -0.57
C THR A 149 9.61 4.81 0.92
N SER A 150 8.34 4.63 1.27
CA SER A 150 7.76 4.99 2.58
C SER A 150 8.01 6.44 2.99
N ASP A 151 8.38 7.28 2.03
CA ASP A 151 8.67 8.69 2.21
C ASP A 151 7.81 9.51 1.27
N LEU A 152 7.25 10.60 1.79
CA LEU A 152 6.36 11.49 1.05
C LEU A 152 7.16 12.71 0.63
N GLU A 153 7.83 12.60 -0.50
CA GLU A 153 8.51 13.76 -1.09
C GLU A 153 7.45 14.70 -1.67
N THR A 154 7.21 15.82 -0.98
CA THR A 154 6.48 16.92 -1.60
C THR A 154 7.38 17.56 -2.65
N PRO A 155 6.89 17.80 -3.88
CA PRO A 155 7.66 18.48 -4.90
C PRO A 155 8.21 19.79 -4.33
N ALA A 156 9.55 19.93 -4.26
CA ALA A 156 10.24 21.07 -3.66
C ALA A 156 9.87 22.44 -4.30
N VAL A 157 9.17 22.38 -5.44
CA VAL A 157 8.71 23.53 -6.22
C VAL A 157 7.49 24.22 -5.59
N ILE A 158 6.76 23.54 -4.71
CA ILE A 158 5.48 24.06 -4.20
C ILE A 158 5.71 24.68 -2.83
N SER A 159 5.62 26.00 -2.76
CA SER A 159 5.63 26.70 -1.47
C SER A 159 4.50 26.16 -0.58
N LEU A 160 4.88 25.87 0.66
CA LEU A 160 4.01 25.41 1.72
C LEU A 160 2.92 26.41 2.07
N GLU A 161 2.81 27.59 1.45
CA GLU A 161 1.75 28.56 1.74
C GLU A 161 0.72 28.69 0.62
N THR A 162 0.91 27.94 -0.47
CA THR A 162 0.06 28.06 -1.66
C THR A 162 -1.21 27.24 -1.56
N ASP A 163 -2.29 27.72 -2.19
CA ASP A 163 -3.53 26.95 -2.38
C ASP A 163 -3.28 25.65 -3.15
N ALA A 164 -2.26 25.64 -4.03
CA ALA A 164 -1.82 24.46 -4.75
C ALA A 164 -1.38 23.33 -3.79
N PHE A 165 -0.63 23.66 -2.74
CA PHE A 165 -0.24 22.67 -1.72
C PHE A 165 -1.45 22.10 -0.98
N THR A 166 -2.41 22.96 -0.58
CA THR A 166 -3.63 22.53 0.11
C THR A 166 -4.42 21.58 -0.79
N LEU A 167 -4.58 21.93 -2.06
CA LEU A 167 -5.29 21.12 -3.04
C LEU A 167 -4.61 19.75 -3.25
N ILE A 168 -3.29 19.71 -3.39
CA ILE A 168 -2.53 18.45 -3.50
C ILE A 168 -2.71 17.59 -2.26
N THR A 169 -2.59 18.19 -1.07
CA THR A 169 -2.76 17.45 0.20
C THR A 169 -4.16 16.84 0.31
N LEU A 170 -5.19 17.58 -0.11
CA LEU A 170 -6.56 17.07 -0.16
C LEU A 170 -6.73 15.94 -1.18
N LYS A 171 -6.10 16.03 -2.36
CA LYS A 171 -6.10 14.94 -3.35
C LYS A 171 -5.39 13.69 -2.82
N LEU A 172 -4.25 13.84 -2.12
CA LEU A 172 -3.54 12.74 -1.46
C LEU A 172 -4.41 12.09 -0.38
N TRP A 173 -5.15 12.89 0.38
CA TRP A 173 -6.09 12.39 1.38
C TRP A 173 -7.23 11.57 0.73
N ALA A 174 -7.78 12.05 -0.39
CA ALA A 174 -8.79 11.30 -1.15
C ALA A 174 -8.24 9.95 -1.64
N ALA A 175 -7.00 9.91 -2.17
CA ALA A 175 -6.33 8.67 -2.53
C ALA A 175 -6.13 7.74 -1.32
N ALA A 176 -5.70 8.27 -0.18
CA ALA A 176 -5.51 7.51 1.06
C ALA A 176 -6.81 6.83 1.53
N ASN A 177 -7.93 7.55 1.44
CA ASN A 177 -9.25 7.01 1.78
C ASN A 177 -9.72 5.95 0.78
N ALA A 178 -9.61 6.24 -0.52
CA ALA A 178 -10.01 5.30 -1.57
C ALA A 178 -9.25 3.98 -1.46
N PHE A 179 -7.94 4.05 -1.20
CA PHE A 179 -7.11 2.87 -0.97
C PHE A 179 -7.21 2.31 0.46
N GLN A 180 -7.94 2.95 1.36
CA GLN A 180 -8.07 2.56 2.77
C GLN A 180 -6.70 2.33 3.44
N ASP A 181 -5.73 3.20 3.15
CA ASP A 181 -4.37 3.12 3.70
C ASP A 181 -4.23 4.07 4.90
N ARG A 182 -4.25 3.49 6.09
CA ARG A 182 -4.16 4.25 7.35
C ARG A 182 -2.81 4.91 7.56
N ARG A 183 -1.72 4.29 7.09
CA ARG A 183 -0.36 4.81 7.30
C ARG A 183 -0.12 5.99 6.38
N PHE A 184 -0.53 5.87 5.12
CA PHE A 184 -0.49 6.98 4.18
C PHE A 184 -1.37 8.14 4.64
N LYS A 185 -2.62 7.85 5.05
CA LYS A 185 -3.54 8.86 5.61
C LYS A 185 -2.90 9.61 6.78
N LEU A 186 -2.19 8.92 7.67
CA LEU A 186 -1.47 9.54 8.79
C LEU A 186 -0.32 10.44 8.32
N HIS A 187 0.44 10.05 7.29
CA HIS A 187 1.50 10.91 6.73
C HIS A 187 0.93 12.16 6.06
N VAL A 188 -0.12 12.01 5.23
CA VAL A 188 -0.81 13.15 4.63
C VAL A 188 -1.38 14.08 5.71
N ARG A 189 -1.92 13.50 6.79
CA ARG A 189 -2.36 14.25 7.98
C ARG A 189 -1.21 15.08 8.54
N ASN A 190 -0.10 14.44 8.87
CA ASN A 190 1.04 15.12 9.48
C ASN A 190 1.60 16.21 8.56
N LEU A 191 1.60 15.97 7.24
CA LEU A 191 1.99 16.98 6.25
C LEU A 191 1.10 18.24 6.32
N LEU A 192 -0.20 18.07 6.54
CA LEU A 192 -1.13 19.18 6.75
C LEU A 192 -0.86 19.94 8.07
N PHE A 193 -0.44 19.24 9.12
CA PHE A 193 -0.16 19.81 10.47
C PHE A 193 1.27 20.32 10.68
N LEU A 194 2.19 20.08 9.74
CA LEU A 194 3.53 20.69 9.80
C LEU A 194 3.50 22.22 9.63
N ARG A 195 2.33 22.81 9.36
CA ARG A 195 2.11 24.25 9.35
C ARG A 195 1.63 24.73 10.73
N PRO A 196 2.44 25.50 11.50
CA PRO A 196 1.99 26.13 12.74
C PRO A 196 0.90 27.18 12.51
N ASP A 197 0.91 27.84 11.34
CA ASP A 197 0.07 29.01 11.02
C ASP A 197 -1.02 28.73 9.96
N ALA A 198 -1.30 27.47 9.63
CA ALA A 198 -2.33 27.14 8.66
C ALA A 198 -3.73 27.32 9.23
N PHE A 199 -4.16 28.56 9.29
CA PHE A 199 -5.55 28.94 9.29
C PHE A 199 -6.17 28.45 7.97
N LEU A 200 -6.55 27.18 7.91
CA LEU A 200 -7.31 26.60 6.80
C LEU A 200 -8.60 27.41 6.66
N ARG A 201 -8.66 28.31 5.68
CA ARG A 201 -9.92 28.94 5.32
C ARG A 201 -10.89 27.81 4.95
N MET A 202 -11.98 27.70 5.69
CA MET A 202 -13.01 26.66 5.52
C MET A 202 -13.56 26.56 4.09
N GLU A 203 -13.37 27.59 3.26
CA GLU A 203 -13.80 27.66 1.87
C GLU A 203 -13.12 26.61 0.98
N SER A 204 -11.86 26.24 1.24
CA SER A 204 -11.10 25.29 0.41
C SER A 204 -11.51 23.82 0.62
N VAL A 205 -12.22 23.51 1.71
CA VAL A 205 -12.56 22.14 2.13
C VAL A 205 -13.79 21.59 1.38
N ASN A 206 -14.58 22.47 0.75
CA ASN A 206 -15.77 22.07 -0.02
C ASN A 206 -15.45 21.35 -1.35
N LEU A 207 -14.19 21.34 -1.80
CA LEU A 207 -13.83 20.86 -3.14
C LEU A 207 -13.31 19.41 -3.20
N ALA A 208 -13.06 18.74 -2.08
CA ALA A 208 -12.25 17.51 -2.07
C ALA A 208 -12.96 16.20 -1.67
N SER A 209 -14.26 16.19 -1.37
CA SER A 209 -14.92 15.00 -0.83
C SER A 209 -15.95 14.39 -1.80
N VAL A 210 -15.59 13.22 -2.36
CA VAL A 210 -16.51 12.32 -3.07
C VAL A 210 -17.34 11.45 -2.09
N ASP A 211 -17.01 11.46 -0.79
CA ASP A 211 -17.71 10.70 0.25
C ASP A 211 -18.11 11.59 1.44
N ARG A 212 -19.40 11.56 1.80
CA ARG A 212 -20.00 12.41 2.85
C ARG A 212 -19.46 12.04 4.23
N GLU A 213 -19.17 10.75 4.47
CA GLU A 213 -18.57 10.30 5.73
C GLU A 213 -17.15 10.83 5.90
N SER A 214 -16.34 10.80 4.85
CA SER A 214 -14.99 11.40 4.90
C SER A 214 -15.04 12.93 5.01
N TYR A 215 -16.04 13.60 4.43
CA TYR A 215 -16.23 15.04 4.60
C TYR A 215 -16.56 15.37 6.05
N ASP A 216 -17.49 14.63 6.66
CA ASP A 216 -17.87 14.82 8.06
C ASP A 216 -16.70 14.50 9.00
N GLU A 217 -15.87 13.50 8.71
CA GLU A 217 -14.61 13.25 9.44
C GLU A 217 -13.66 14.45 9.36
N ILE A 218 -13.38 14.97 8.16
CA ILE A 218 -12.49 16.13 7.97
C ILE A 218 -13.10 17.38 8.62
N ARG A 219 -14.40 17.61 8.44
CA ARG A 219 -15.10 18.79 8.96
C ARG A 219 -15.19 18.77 10.48
N GLU A 220 -15.53 17.63 11.07
CA GLU A 220 -15.55 17.42 12.52
C GLU A 220 -14.14 17.56 13.10
N PHE A 221 -13.14 17.01 12.41
CA PHE A 221 -11.75 17.19 12.77
C PHE A 221 -11.35 18.68 12.76
N LEU A 222 -11.65 19.42 11.69
CA LEU A 222 -11.35 20.84 11.56
C LEU A 222 -12.11 21.68 12.60
N ARG A 223 -13.35 21.31 12.92
CA ARG A 223 -14.14 21.95 13.99
C ARG A 223 -13.50 21.75 15.37
N ARG A 224 -13.08 20.52 15.70
CA ARG A 224 -12.42 20.22 16.99
C ARG A 224 -11.10 20.95 17.13
N TRP A 225 -10.32 21.01 16.07
CA TRP A 225 -9.07 21.77 16.02
C TRP A 225 -9.31 23.27 16.27
N ALA A 226 -10.30 23.87 15.60
CA ALA A 226 -10.66 25.28 15.80
C ALA A 226 -11.12 25.59 17.25
N GLN A 227 -11.77 24.63 17.93
CA GLN A 227 -12.14 24.77 19.34
C GLN A 227 -10.94 24.67 20.29
N MET A 228 -9.93 23.89 19.94
CA MET A 228 -8.71 23.72 20.72
C MET A 228 -7.87 25.00 20.73
N ILE A 229 -7.67 25.63 19.57
CA ILE A 229 -6.93 26.89 19.43
C ILE A 229 -7.60 28.03 20.21
N LYS A 230 -8.93 28.09 20.22
CA LYS A 230 -9.68 29.07 21.02
C LYS A 230 -9.49 28.94 22.53
N ARG A 231 -9.04 27.79 23.02
CA ARG A 231 -8.79 27.55 24.46
C ARG A 231 -7.36 27.86 24.88
N GLU A 232 -6.40 27.84 23.95
CA GLU A 232 -4.99 28.18 24.22
C GLU A 232 -4.68 29.67 24.01
N SER A 233 -5.62 30.43 23.45
CA SER A 233 -5.52 31.88 23.19
C SER A 233 -6.28 32.75 24.21
N LEU A 234 -6.74 32.16 25.31
CA LEU A 234 -7.38 32.79 26.48
C LEU A 234 -6.58 32.45 27.73
#